data_AF-A0A483Z808-F1
#
_entry.id   AF-A0A483Z808-F1
#
_cell.length_a   1.000
_cell.length_b   1.000
_cell.length_c   1.000
_cell.angle_alpha   90.00
_cell.angle_beta   90.00
_cell.angle_gamma   90.00
#
_symmetry.space_group_name_H-M   'P 1'
#
loop_
_entity.id
_entity.type
_entity.pdbx_description
1 polymer ?
#
loop_
_entity_poly.entity_id
_entity_poly.type
_entity_poly.pdbx_seq_one_letter_code
_entity_poly.pdbx_strand_id
1 'polypeptide(L)'
;MKKTILALCVAAIPLVSTGAEYVTEGSWQVKKEENKMTDMTDVVAINRSPDVYMRQGIERSTSIVLRCREGKTDAYLSVDEYMGIDDPLITIRFDGGKPQKRRWSAAEGGEAAFSPKAISFIKDIS
;
A
#
# COMPACT_ATOMS: atom_id res chain seq x y z
N MET A 1 -35.71 -35.87 45.04
CA MET A 1 -35.70 -35.65 43.58
C MET A 1 -35.12 -34.26 43.30
N LYS A 2 -33.83 -34.16 42.97
CA LYS A 2 -33.16 -32.86 42.70
C LYS A 2 -32.96 -32.74 41.19
N LYS A 3 -33.64 -31.75 40.59
CA LYS A 3 -33.56 -31.43 39.15
C LYS A 3 -32.27 -30.65 38.90
N THR A 4 -31.33 -31.24 38.16
CA THR A 4 -30.16 -30.55 37.60
C THR A 4 -30.58 -29.87 36.29
N ILE A 5 -30.53 -28.54 36.29
CA ILE A 5 -30.75 -27.71 35.10
C ILE A 5 -29.43 -27.72 34.30
N LEU A 6 -29.45 -28.31 33.10
CA LEU A 6 -28.35 -28.19 32.14
C LEU A 6 -28.34 -26.75 31.60
N ALA A 7 -27.32 -25.98 31.96
CA ALA A 7 -27.04 -24.69 31.33
C ALA A 7 -26.40 -24.94 29.96
N LEU A 8 -27.09 -24.54 28.89
CA LEU A 8 -26.58 -24.59 27.53
C LEU A 8 -25.61 -23.40 27.34
N CYS A 9 -24.30 -23.67 27.42
CA CYS A 9 -23.29 -22.67 27.06
C CYS A 9 -23.28 -22.49 25.55
N VAL A 10 -24.02 -21.48 25.06
CA VAL A 10 -23.87 -20.97 23.70
C VAL A 10 -22.52 -20.26 23.62
N ALA A 11 -21.49 -21.00 23.20
CA ALA A 11 -20.21 -20.40 22.85
C ALA A 11 -20.41 -19.59 21.56
N ALA A 12 -20.48 -18.26 21.70
CA ALA A 12 -20.36 -17.35 20.57
C ALA A 12 -18.94 -17.51 20.00
N ILE A 13 -18.81 -18.24 18.89
CA ILE A 13 -17.56 -18.34 18.15
C ILE A 13 -17.36 -16.98 17.46
N PRO A 14 -16.32 -16.19 17.79
CA PRO A 14 -16.04 -14.98 17.05
C PRO A 14 -15.67 -15.35 15.61
N LEU A 15 -16.36 -14.76 14.64
CA LEU A 15 -15.94 -14.80 13.23
C LEU A 15 -14.59 -14.07 13.13
N VAL A 16 -13.49 -14.82 13.12
CA VAL A 16 -12.18 -14.28 12.81
C VAL A 16 -12.10 -14.07 11.30
N SER A 17 -12.06 -12.80 10.87
CA SER A 17 -11.75 -12.44 9.49
C SER A 17 -10.30 -12.83 9.20
N THR A 18 -10.07 -13.81 8.34
CA THR A 18 -8.74 -14.29 7.94
C THR A 18 -8.12 -13.45 6.83
N GLY A 19 -8.36 -12.14 6.83
CA GLY A 19 -7.66 -11.23 5.93
C GLY A 19 -6.18 -11.15 6.30
N ALA A 20 -5.29 -11.21 5.32
CA ALA A 20 -3.86 -11.00 5.59
C ALA A 20 -3.65 -9.60 6.19
N GLU A 21 -2.99 -9.55 7.35
CA GLU A 21 -2.72 -8.32 8.08
C GLU A 21 -1.44 -7.65 7.56
N TYR A 22 -1.35 -6.32 7.72
CA TYR A 22 -0.12 -5.59 7.44
C TYR A 22 0.90 -5.83 8.55
N VAL A 23 2.12 -6.21 8.17
CA VAL A 23 3.29 -6.27 9.05
C VAL A 23 4.10 -5.00 8.87
N THR A 24 4.60 -4.43 9.97
CA THR A 24 5.47 -3.25 9.92
C THR A 24 6.94 -3.68 9.90
N GLU A 25 7.67 -3.26 8.87
CA GLU A 25 9.09 -3.50 8.68
C GLU A 25 9.82 -2.16 8.48
N GLY A 26 10.37 -1.60 9.56
CA GLY A 26 10.91 -0.24 9.54
C GLY A 26 9.82 0.79 9.22
N SER A 27 10.05 1.62 8.19
CA SER A 27 9.06 2.60 7.69
C SER A 27 8.05 2.00 6.71
N TRP A 28 8.12 0.70 6.42
CA TRP A 28 7.24 0.02 5.47
C TRP A 28 6.11 -0.73 6.17
N GLN A 29 4.91 -0.64 5.61
CA GLN A 29 3.80 -1.53 5.89
C GLN A 29 3.69 -2.55 4.75
N VAL A 30 3.88 -3.82 5.06
CA VAL A 30 3.95 -4.91 4.09
C VAL A 30 2.78 -5.85 4.30
N LYS A 31 2.07 -6.18 3.21
CA LYS A 31 1.02 -7.18 3.20
C LYS A 31 1.34 -8.22 2.12
N LYS A 32 1.17 -9.49 2.47
CA LYS A 32 1.26 -10.63 1.56
C LYS A 32 -0.06 -11.38 1.59
N GLU A 33 -0.66 -11.60 0.43
CA GLU A 33 -1.96 -12.27 0.32
C GLU A 33 -1.94 -13.26 -0.84
N GLU A 34 -2.39 -14.49 -0.58
CA GLU A 34 -2.57 -15.48 -1.64
C GLU A 34 -3.86 -15.19 -2.42
N ASN A 35 -3.72 -14.96 -3.72
CA ASN A 35 -4.84 -14.73 -4.61
C ASN A 35 -5.57 -16.05 -4.88
N LYS A 36 -6.76 -16.19 -4.30
CA LYS A 36 -7.58 -17.42 -4.38
C LYS A 36 -8.03 -17.81 -5.80
N MET A 37 -7.86 -16.96 -6.80
CA MET A 37 -8.20 -17.26 -8.19
C MET A 37 -7.01 -17.75 -9.00
N THR A 38 -5.80 -17.35 -8.65
CA THR A 38 -4.57 -17.62 -9.43
C THR A 38 -3.52 -18.43 -8.66
N ASP A 39 -3.74 -18.67 -7.37
CA ASP A 39 -2.81 -19.30 -6.43
C ASP A 39 -1.45 -18.58 -6.33
N MET A 40 -1.37 -17.34 -6.83
CA MET A 40 -0.17 -16.50 -6.75
C MET A 40 -0.18 -15.69 -5.46
N THR A 41 0.99 -15.48 -4.85
CA THR A 41 1.14 -14.56 -3.73
C THR A 41 1.29 -13.13 -4.24
N ASP A 42 0.30 -12.29 -3.93
CA ASP A 42 0.38 -10.85 -4.12
C ASP A 42 1.10 -10.20 -2.93
N VAL A 43 1.98 -9.26 -3.22
CA VAL A 43 2.75 -8.53 -2.22
C VAL A 43 2.57 -7.04 -2.44
N VAL A 44 2.23 -6.31 -1.38
CA VAL A 44 2.16 -4.84 -1.37
C VAL A 44 3.02 -4.33 -0.23
N ALA A 45 3.89 -3.36 -0.50
CA ALA A 45 4.65 -2.62 0.49
C ALA A 45 4.37 -1.13 0.33
N ILE A 46 4.02 -0.47 1.42
CA ILE A 46 3.63 0.95 1.46
C ILE A 46 4.57 1.67 2.40
N ASN A 47 5.21 2.74 1.93
CA ASN A 47 5.93 3.67 2.78
C ASN A 47 5.30 5.05 2.64
N ARG A 48 4.76 5.54 3.76
CA ARG A 48 4.09 6.84 3.82
C ARG A 48 5.12 7.91 4.12
N SER A 49 5.08 9.00 3.36
CA SER A 49 5.88 10.18 3.64
C SER A 49 5.63 10.66 5.07
N PRO A 50 6.68 10.95 5.86
CA PRO A 50 6.51 11.60 7.15
C PRO A 50 6.08 13.07 6.99
N ASP A 51 6.38 13.67 5.84
CA ASP A 51 5.94 15.02 5.50
C ASP A 51 4.48 14.98 5.07
N VAL A 52 3.66 15.77 5.77
CA VAL A 52 2.25 16.05 5.45
C VAL A 52 2.08 17.51 5.09
N TYR A 53 1.05 17.83 4.33
CA TYR A 53 0.72 19.20 3.99
C TYR A 53 -0.78 19.46 4.12
N MET A 54 -1.13 20.71 4.43
CA MET A 54 -2.53 21.11 4.63
C MET A 54 -3.06 21.78 3.36
N ARG A 55 -4.16 21.28 2.82
CA ARG A 55 -4.92 21.95 1.75
C ARG A 55 -6.39 22.00 2.11
N GLN A 56 -6.98 23.20 2.06
CA GLN A 56 -8.38 23.43 2.42
C GLN A 56 -8.75 22.92 3.83
N GLY A 57 -7.81 22.98 4.77
CA GLY A 57 -7.99 22.51 6.15
C GLY A 57 -7.92 20.99 6.31
N ILE A 58 -7.58 20.23 5.25
CA ILE A 58 -7.43 18.78 5.31
C ILE A 58 -5.95 18.43 5.20
N GLU A 59 -5.48 17.58 6.12
CA GLU A 59 -4.14 17.01 6.09
C GLU A 59 -4.03 15.99 4.97
N ARG A 60 -3.01 16.17 4.13
CA ARG A 60 -2.70 15.33 2.98
C ARG A 60 -1.30 14.76 3.11
N SER A 61 -1.13 13.60 2.54
CA SER A 61 0.14 12.87 2.55
C SER A 61 0.38 12.19 1.21
N THR A 62 1.59 11.70 1.01
CA THR A 62 1.95 10.94 -0.18
C THR A 62 2.56 9.63 0.28
N SER A 63 2.26 8.56 -0.45
CA SER A 63 2.85 7.25 -0.18
C SER A 63 3.53 6.72 -1.42
N ILE A 64 4.69 6.09 -1.26
CA ILE A 64 5.23 5.21 -2.27
C ILE A 64 4.67 3.80 -2.04
N VAL A 65 4.18 3.18 -3.10
CA VAL A 65 3.63 1.83 -3.07
C VAL A 65 4.41 0.96 -4.03
N LEU A 66 4.92 -0.15 -3.52
CA LEU A 66 5.52 -1.22 -4.30
C LEU A 66 4.55 -2.39 -4.31
N ARG A 67 4.26 -2.94 -5.49
CA ARG A 67 3.35 -4.06 -5.62
C ARG A 67 3.91 -5.10 -6.58
N CYS A 68 3.86 -6.36 -6.18
CA CYS A 68 3.96 -7.48 -7.08
C CYS A 68 2.62 -8.20 -7.06
N ARG A 69 1.91 -8.22 -8.19
CA ARG A 69 0.64 -8.92 -8.31
C ARG A 69 0.60 -9.66 -9.64
N GLU A 70 0.21 -10.93 -9.60
CA GLU A 70 0.06 -11.76 -10.80
C GLU A 70 1.29 -11.71 -11.73
N GLY A 71 2.49 -11.70 -11.14
CA GLY A 71 3.77 -11.65 -11.87
C GLY A 71 4.16 -10.28 -12.42
N LYS A 72 3.36 -9.23 -12.19
CA LYS A 72 3.66 -7.85 -12.57
C LYS A 72 4.14 -7.04 -11.38
N THR A 73 5.30 -6.42 -11.53
CA THR A 73 5.86 -5.49 -10.53
C THR A 73 5.58 -4.04 -10.92
N ASP A 74 4.91 -3.31 -10.03
CA ASP A 74 4.65 -1.89 -10.13
C ASP A 74 5.33 -1.15 -8.96
N ALA A 75 5.76 0.08 -9.22
CA ALA A 75 6.14 1.05 -8.20
C ALA A 75 5.45 2.36 -8.53
N TYR A 76 4.66 2.90 -7.61
CA TYR A 76 3.86 4.09 -7.88
C TYR A 76 3.71 4.98 -6.66
N LEU A 77 3.53 6.28 -6.91
CA LEU A 77 3.16 7.24 -5.89
C LEU A 77 1.64 7.26 -5.82
N SER A 78 1.11 7.20 -4.61
CA SER A 78 -0.29 7.49 -4.30
C SER A 78 -0.34 8.84 -3.61
N VAL A 79 -1.11 9.75 -4.16
CA VAL A 79 -1.30 11.10 -3.63
C VAL A 79 -2.78 11.32 -3.35
N ASP A 80 -3.08 12.21 -2.41
CA ASP A 80 -4.46 12.57 -2.10
C ASP A 80 -5.04 13.61 -3.08
N GLU A 81 -4.25 14.07 -4.05
CA GLU A 81 -4.60 15.17 -4.95
C GLU A 81 -4.45 14.80 -6.41
N TYR A 82 -5.40 15.28 -7.20
CA TYR A 82 -5.37 15.15 -8.64
C TYR A 82 -4.16 15.88 -9.24
N MET A 83 -3.24 15.13 -9.83
CA MET A 83 -2.03 15.64 -10.49
C MET A 83 -2.22 15.99 -11.97
N GLY A 84 -3.41 15.72 -12.54
CA GLY A 84 -3.67 15.86 -13.97
C GLY A 84 -3.74 14.51 -14.69
N ILE A 85 -4.02 14.59 -16.00
CA ILE A 85 -4.01 13.44 -16.92
C ILE A 85 -2.65 13.20 -17.58
N ASP A 86 -1.78 14.20 -17.58
CA ASP A 86 -0.48 14.13 -18.23
C ASP A 86 0.56 13.45 -17.33
N ASP A 87 1.54 12.79 -17.95
CA ASP A 87 2.66 12.16 -17.27
C ASP A 87 3.45 13.15 -16.39
N PRO A 88 3.35 13.06 -15.05
CA PRO A 88 3.94 14.05 -14.16
C PRO A 88 5.47 13.93 -14.10
N LEU A 89 6.14 15.08 -13.92
CA LEU A 89 7.56 15.13 -13.60
C LEU A 89 7.75 15.01 -12.08
N ILE A 90 8.08 13.81 -11.62
CA ILE A 90 8.27 13.51 -10.21
C ILE A 90 9.70 13.86 -9.80
N THR A 91 9.86 14.56 -8.67
CA THR A 91 11.14 14.80 -8.02
C THR A 91 11.22 13.97 -6.75
N ILE A 92 12.22 13.10 -6.65
CA ILE A 92 12.35 12.15 -5.52
C ILE A 92 13.75 12.29 -4.92
N ARG A 93 13.84 12.19 -3.60
CA ARG A 93 15.10 12.12 -2.87
C ARG A 93 15.06 10.95 -1.89
N PHE A 94 15.98 10.00 -2.05
CA PHE A 94 16.16 8.89 -1.12
C PHE A 94 17.24 9.24 -0.10
N ASP A 95 16.97 9.00 1.19
CA ASP A 95 17.93 9.01 2.30
C ASP A 95 18.93 10.18 2.31
N GLY A 96 18.42 11.40 2.05
CA GLY A 96 19.25 12.61 2.04
C GLY A 96 20.19 12.75 0.84
N GLY A 97 20.11 11.86 -0.15
CA GLY A 97 20.86 11.91 -1.40
C GLY A 97 20.48 13.09 -2.30
N LYS A 98 21.02 13.09 -3.53
CA LYS A 98 20.69 14.14 -4.50
C LYS A 98 19.25 13.94 -5.04
N PRO A 99 18.42 14.98 -5.08
CA PRO A 99 17.11 14.90 -5.72
C PRO A 99 17.25 14.48 -7.19
N GLN A 100 16.43 13.52 -7.61
CA GLN A 100 16.36 13.05 -8.98
C GLN A 100 15.00 13.37 -9.58
N LYS A 101 14.98 13.79 -10.84
CA LYS A 101 13.75 14.02 -11.59
C LYS A 101 13.49 12.88 -12.57
N ARG A 102 12.28 12.35 -12.57
CA ARG A 102 11.84 11.26 -13.46
C ARG A 102 10.42 11.56 -13.93
N ARG A 103 10.16 11.38 -15.23
CA ARG A 103 8.79 11.40 -15.75
C ARG A 103 8.13 10.06 -15.47
N TRP A 104 6.97 10.09 -14.83
CA TRP A 104 6.20 8.91 -14.45
C TRP A 104 4.89 8.89 -15.25
N SER A 105 4.30 7.71 -15.41
CA SER A 105 3.05 7.58 -16.14
C SER A 105 1.87 7.89 -15.24
N ALA A 106 0.98 8.78 -15.64
CA ALA A 106 -0.20 9.10 -14.84
C ALA A 106 -1.15 7.89 -14.73
N ALA A 107 -1.75 7.70 -13.56
CA ALA A 107 -2.84 6.75 -13.37
C ALA A 107 -4.14 7.28 -13.96
N GLU A 108 -5.02 6.37 -14.37
CA GLU A 108 -6.43 6.70 -14.57
C GLU A 108 -7.00 7.24 -13.24
N GLY A 109 -7.64 8.42 -13.28
CA GLY A 109 -8.07 9.16 -12.08
C GLY A 109 -7.07 10.18 -11.55
N GLY A 110 -5.80 10.19 -12.01
CA GLY A 110 -4.81 11.25 -11.75
C GLY A 110 -4.29 11.36 -10.31
N GLU A 111 -4.65 10.44 -9.42
CA GLU A 111 -4.24 10.40 -8.00
C GLU A 111 -3.07 9.43 -7.75
N ALA A 112 -2.52 8.89 -8.83
CA ALA A 112 -1.31 8.08 -8.77
C ALA A 112 -0.41 8.32 -9.99
N ALA A 113 0.87 8.02 -9.82
CA ALA A 113 1.85 8.05 -10.89
C ALA A 113 2.71 6.78 -10.82
N PHE A 114 2.93 6.11 -11.94
CA PHE A 114 3.65 4.85 -12.04
C PHE A 114 5.07 5.06 -12.58
N SER A 115 6.05 4.48 -11.90
CA SER A 115 7.42 4.43 -12.40
C SER A 115 7.48 3.60 -13.69
N PRO A 116 8.02 4.13 -14.79
CA PRO A 116 8.15 3.37 -16.04
C PRO A 116 9.19 2.24 -15.95
N LYS A 117 10.01 2.21 -14.89
CA LYS A 117 11.02 1.18 -14.62
C LYS A 117 10.94 0.71 -13.17
N ALA A 118 9.80 0.13 -12.78
CA ALA A 118 9.49 -0.27 -11.41
C ALA A 118 10.60 -1.07 -10.73
N ILE A 119 11.10 -2.15 -11.36
CA ILE A 119 12.16 -2.99 -10.77
C ILE A 119 13.47 -2.21 -10.55
N SER A 120 13.86 -1.36 -11.51
CA SER A 120 15.06 -0.54 -11.37
C SER A 120 14.89 0.46 -10.22
N PHE A 121 13.72 1.11 -10.15
CA PHE A 121 13.39 2.03 -9.07
C PHE A 121 13.44 1.35 -7.70
N ILE A 122 12.87 0.15 -7.57
CA ILE A 122 12.88 -0.61 -6.32
C ILE A 122 14.31 -0.94 -5.88
N LYS A 123 15.20 -1.26 -6.82
CA LYS A 123 16.62 -1.50 -6.53
C LYS A 123 17.36 -0.23 -6.08
N ASP A 124 16.95 0.94 -6.57
CA ASP A 124 17.57 2.22 -6.21
C ASP A 124 17.22 2.68 -4.78
N ILE A 125 16.15 2.13 -4.18
CA ILE A 125 15.68 2.48 -2.82
C ILE A 125 16.01 1.42 -1.75
N SER A 126 16.66 0.33 -2.14
CA SER A 126 16.94 -0.83 -1.29
C SER A 126 18.36 -0.86 -0.77
#